data_AF-A0A7L3LQF1-F1
#
_entry.id   AF-A0A7L3LQF1-F1
#
_cell.length_a   1.000
_cell.length_b   1.000
_cell.length_c   1.000
_cell.angle_alpha   90.00
_cell.angle_beta   90.00
_cell.angle_gamma   90.00
#
_symmetry.space_group_name_H-M   'P 1'
#
loop_
_entity.id
_entity.type
_entity.pdbx_description
1 polymer ?
#
loop_
_entity_poly.entity_id
_entity_poly.type
_entity_poly.pdbx_seq_one_letter_code
_entity_poly.pdbx_strand_id
1 'polypeptide(L)'
;SQDEKEKLTWNDRIPGYAANFGLILFMIMLTFSAVFGVIVYRITTAAALSFSTNETTRSNVRVTVTATAVIINLVVILILDEIYGAVAKWLTEIEVPKTEKNFEERLILKAFLLKFVNSYAPIFYVAFFKGRFVGRPGHYVYVFDGYRMEECAPGGCLMELCIQLSIIMLGKQLIQNNLFEIGIPKLKKLVRKLKDERTEPKEMKNNQAKDPQQWDLDYTLEPFTGLTPEYMEMIIQFGFVTLFVASFPLAPLFALLNNIIEVRLDAKKFVTEVRRPDTVRAKDIGIWYNILSGIGKFSVIINAFVIAVTSDFIPRLMYQYAYSQNGTMHGFINHTLSYFNVSHLKAGTQPENSLFAQDVLFCRFKDYREPPWSQNQYEFSKQYWAVLSARLAFVILFQNLVMFLSVLVDWMIPDIPKDISEQIKKEKSVLVDFFLKEEHEKLKLIESFIARDKEKHKNGTKGERIRAASFCQFDRSQKGSCASFSSQHTEV
;
A
#
# COMPACT_ATOMS: atom_id res chain seq x y z
N SER A 1 14.33 44.61 20.24
CA SER A 1 14.20 44.14 18.86
C SER A 1 13.31 42.91 18.91
N GLN A 2 12.10 43.05 18.40
CA GLN A 2 11.16 41.94 18.26
C GLN A 2 11.79 40.92 17.30
N ASP A 3 11.90 39.66 17.72
CA ASP A 3 12.10 38.53 16.80
C ASP A 3 10.88 38.46 15.89
N GLU A 4 10.95 39.17 14.76
CA GLU A 4 10.06 38.93 13.63
C GLU A 4 10.28 37.48 13.21
N LYS A 5 9.33 36.60 13.56
CA LYS A 5 9.26 35.25 13.03
C LYS A 5 9.26 35.36 11.50
N GLU A 6 10.41 35.12 10.87
CA GLU A 6 10.54 35.04 9.42
C GLU A 6 9.52 34.02 8.91
N LYS A 7 8.44 34.53 8.31
CA LYS A 7 7.46 33.67 7.64
C LYS A 7 8.11 33.24 6.32
N LEU A 8 8.67 32.03 6.30
CA LEU A 8 9.13 31.39 5.06
C LEU A 8 8.07 31.56 3.97
N THR A 9 8.44 32.25 2.90
CA THR A 9 7.52 32.56 1.82
C THR A 9 7.38 31.37 0.88
N TRP A 10 6.35 31.37 0.04
CA TRP A 10 6.14 30.31 -0.96
C TRP A 10 7.35 30.16 -1.90
N ASN A 11 8.05 31.26 -2.20
CA ASN A 11 9.23 31.24 -3.07
C ASN A 11 10.42 30.50 -2.45
N ASP A 12 10.54 30.46 -1.12
CA ASP A 12 11.60 29.73 -0.41
C ASP A 12 11.31 28.23 -0.35
N ARG A 13 10.03 27.84 -0.41
CA ARG A 13 9.59 26.44 -0.34
C ARG A 13 9.54 25.74 -1.70
N ILE A 14 9.33 26.47 -2.79
CA ILE A 14 9.32 25.93 -4.16
C ILE A 14 10.60 25.15 -4.51
N PRO A 15 11.84 25.67 -4.29
CA PRO A 15 13.04 24.90 -4.59
C PRO A 15 13.17 23.65 -3.73
N GLY A 16 12.71 23.69 -2.47
CA GLY A 16 12.60 22.51 -1.61
C GLY A 16 11.65 21.46 -2.18
N TYR A 17 10.44 21.86 -2.60
CA TYR A 17 9.49 20.92 -3.24
C TYR A 17 9.99 20.37 -4.58
N ALA A 18 10.70 21.18 -5.38
CA ALA A 18 11.30 20.74 -6.63
C ALA A 18 12.44 19.74 -6.38
N ALA A 19 13.30 19.98 -5.39
CA ALA A 19 14.34 19.03 -4.97
C ALA A 19 13.73 17.72 -4.46
N ASN A 20 12.62 17.79 -3.72
CA ASN A 20 11.94 16.59 -3.21
C ASN A 20 11.28 15.79 -4.33
N PHE A 21 10.65 16.47 -5.28
CA PHE A 21 10.12 15.81 -6.47
C PHE A 21 11.24 15.14 -7.28
N GLY A 22 12.36 15.83 -7.47
CA GLY A 22 13.55 15.29 -8.12
C GLY A 22 14.13 14.07 -7.40
N LEU A 23 14.21 14.11 -6.07
CA LEU A 23 14.72 12.99 -5.26
C LEU A 23 13.76 11.80 -5.26
N ILE A 24 12.44 12.04 -5.17
CA ILE A 24 11.44 10.96 -5.30
C ILE A 24 11.55 10.30 -6.67
N LEU A 25 11.68 11.09 -7.75
CA LEU A 25 11.88 10.56 -9.10
C LEU A 25 13.19 9.75 -9.20
N PHE A 26 14.28 10.24 -8.61
CA PHE A 26 15.55 9.51 -8.54
C PHE A 26 15.39 8.16 -7.82
N MET A 27 14.68 8.14 -6.69
CA MET A 27 14.44 6.90 -5.94
C MET A 27 13.54 5.92 -6.71
N ILE A 28 12.56 6.42 -7.46
CA ILE A 28 11.78 5.61 -8.39
C ILE A 28 12.71 5.01 -9.46
N MET A 29 13.62 5.79 -10.05
CA MET A 29 14.59 5.24 -11.01
C MET A 29 15.53 4.21 -10.37
N LEU A 30 15.90 4.40 -9.11
CA LEU A 30 16.69 3.42 -8.36
C LEU A 30 15.94 2.10 -8.20
N THR A 31 14.64 2.10 -7.88
CA THR A 31 13.85 0.84 -7.87
C THR A 31 13.86 0.15 -9.23
N PHE A 32 13.65 0.87 -10.34
CA PHE A 32 13.68 0.29 -11.67
C PHE A 32 15.06 -0.28 -12.02
N SER A 33 16.14 0.37 -11.58
CA SER A 33 17.50 -0.15 -11.74
C SER A 33 17.73 -1.44 -10.94
N ALA A 34 17.16 -1.55 -9.73
CA ALA A 34 17.26 -2.75 -8.91
C ALA A 34 16.48 -3.92 -9.53
N VAL A 35 15.26 -3.67 -10.03
CA VAL A 35 14.48 -4.67 -10.79
C VAL A 35 15.25 -5.11 -12.02
N PHE A 36 15.84 -4.18 -12.76
CA PHE A 36 16.70 -4.48 -13.90
C PHE A 36 17.93 -5.31 -13.51
N GLY A 37 18.55 -5.04 -12.37
CA GLY A 37 19.64 -5.85 -11.81
C GLY A 37 19.22 -7.29 -11.53
N VAL A 38 18.04 -7.51 -10.94
CA VAL A 38 17.48 -8.86 -10.72
C VAL A 38 17.21 -9.58 -12.05
N ILE A 39 16.77 -8.86 -13.07
CA ILE A 39 16.56 -9.42 -14.41
C ILE A 39 17.90 -9.87 -15.02
N VAL A 40 18.95 -9.05 -14.93
CA VAL A 40 20.29 -9.42 -15.39
C VAL A 40 20.82 -10.62 -14.63
N TYR A 41 20.63 -10.68 -13.30
CA TYR A 41 20.95 -11.87 -12.50
C TYR A 41 20.26 -13.12 -13.02
N ARG A 42 18.96 -13.02 -13.34
CA ARG A 42 18.17 -14.15 -13.83
C ARG A 42 18.64 -14.64 -15.20
N ILE A 43 18.95 -13.72 -16.11
CA ILE A 43 19.47 -14.04 -17.44
C ILE A 43 20.85 -14.71 -17.34
N THR A 44 21.76 -14.14 -16.55
CA THR A 44 23.12 -14.67 -16.39
C THR A 44 23.15 -16.03 -15.69
N THR A 45 22.34 -16.24 -14.65
CA THR A 45 22.23 -17.55 -13.99
C THR A 45 21.54 -18.58 -14.88
N ALA A 46 20.50 -18.22 -15.63
CA ALA A 46 19.90 -19.13 -16.61
C ALA A 46 20.92 -19.62 -17.65
N ALA A 47 21.75 -18.71 -18.17
CA ALA A 47 22.84 -19.06 -19.07
C ALA A 47 23.86 -19.98 -18.38
N ALA A 48 24.38 -19.59 -17.21
CA ALA A 48 25.40 -20.36 -16.49
C ALA A 48 24.92 -21.78 -16.13
N LEU A 49 23.69 -21.94 -15.65
CA LEU A 49 23.12 -23.25 -15.32
C LEU A 49 22.83 -24.10 -16.57
N SER A 50 22.55 -23.48 -17.72
CA SER A 50 22.38 -24.22 -18.97
C SER A 50 23.68 -24.84 -19.49
N PHE A 51 24.83 -24.24 -19.16
CA PHE A 51 26.16 -24.76 -19.44
C PHE A 51 26.71 -25.68 -18.33
N SER A 52 25.97 -25.87 -17.24
CA SER A 52 26.44 -26.73 -16.15
C SER A 52 26.49 -28.20 -16.56
N THR A 53 27.52 -28.91 -16.09
CA THR A 53 27.77 -30.33 -16.41
C THR A 53 26.80 -31.31 -15.75
N ASN A 54 26.03 -30.87 -14.74
CA ASN A 54 25.10 -31.70 -14.00
C ASN A 54 23.73 -31.80 -14.71
N GLU A 55 23.35 -32.99 -15.19
CA GLU A 55 22.08 -33.22 -15.91
C GLU A 55 20.83 -32.87 -15.10
N THR A 56 20.85 -33.10 -13.77
CA THR A 56 19.74 -32.77 -12.86
C THR A 56 19.53 -31.27 -12.71
N THR A 57 20.62 -30.50 -12.80
CA THR A 57 20.57 -29.03 -12.76
C THR A 57 20.10 -28.49 -14.10
N ARG A 58 20.56 -29.09 -15.20
CA ARG A 58 20.16 -28.75 -16.58
C ARG A 58 18.68 -29.02 -16.89
N SER A 59 18.07 -30.06 -16.31
CA SER A 59 16.64 -30.34 -16.51
C SER A 59 15.73 -29.40 -15.70
N ASN A 60 16.18 -28.92 -14.54
CA ASN A 60 15.40 -28.09 -13.63
C ASN A 60 15.79 -26.61 -13.60
N VAL A 61 16.69 -26.15 -14.50
CA VAL A 61 17.22 -24.77 -14.53
C VAL A 61 16.13 -23.72 -14.36
N ARG A 62 15.01 -23.88 -15.09
CA ARG A 62 13.94 -22.89 -15.10
C ARG A 62 13.27 -22.71 -13.73
N VAL A 63 13.02 -23.81 -13.02
CA VAL A 63 12.38 -23.77 -11.70
C VAL A 63 13.36 -23.19 -10.68
N THR A 64 14.59 -23.69 -10.67
CA THR A 64 15.65 -23.23 -9.75
C THR A 64 15.91 -21.73 -9.91
N VAL A 65 16.15 -21.28 -11.15
CA VAL A 65 16.44 -19.86 -11.45
C VAL A 65 15.24 -18.96 -11.10
N THR A 66 14.01 -19.41 -11.36
CA THR A 66 12.83 -18.61 -11.02
C THR A 66 12.64 -18.52 -9.50
N ALA A 67 12.82 -19.62 -8.77
CA ALA A 67 12.72 -19.63 -7.31
C ALA A 67 13.82 -18.78 -6.65
N THR A 68 15.09 -18.94 -7.06
CA THR A 68 16.20 -18.16 -6.50
C THR A 68 16.09 -16.67 -6.84
N ALA A 69 15.66 -16.33 -8.06
CA ALA A 69 15.45 -14.93 -8.45
C ALA A 69 14.34 -14.27 -7.63
N VAL A 70 13.22 -14.98 -7.36
CA VAL A 70 12.15 -14.42 -6.53
C VAL A 70 12.60 -14.23 -5.08
N ILE A 71 13.39 -15.15 -4.52
CA ILE A 71 13.94 -15.00 -3.15
C ILE A 71 14.92 -13.82 -3.08
N ILE A 72 15.84 -13.70 -4.04
CA ILE A 72 16.79 -12.58 -4.09
C ILE A 72 16.03 -11.26 -4.22
N ASN A 73 15.02 -11.23 -5.09
CA ASN A 73 14.16 -10.06 -5.24
C ASN A 73 13.45 -9.70 -3.93
N LEU A 74 12.94 -10.68 -3.19
CA LEU A 74 12.34 -10.46 -1.88
C LEU A 74 13.34 -9.83 -0.89
N VAL A 75 14.58 -10.33 -0.84
CA VAL A 75 15.63 -9.77 0.02
C VAL A 75 15.97 -8.33 -0.37
N VAL A 76 16.08 -8.05 -1.67
CA VAL A 76 16.32 -6.69 -2.18
C VAL A 76 15.18 -5.74 -1.80
N ILE A 77 13.92 -6.18 -1.94
CA ILE A 77 12.74 -5.39 -1.53
C ILE A 77 12.83 -5.04 -0.04
N LEU A 78 13.15 -6.01 0.83
CA LEU A 78 13.25 -5.79 2.28
C LEU A 78 14.34 -4.76 2.64
N ILE A 79 15.51 -4.84 1.99
CA ILE A 79 16.60 -3.89 2.23
C ILE A 79 16.22 -2.49 1.75
N LEU A 80 15.63 -2.37 0.55
CA LEU A 80 15.21 -1.09 -0.01
C LEU A 80 14.06 -0.45 0.79
N ASP A 81 13.14 -1.24 1.35
CA ASP A 81 12.03 -0.73 2.16
C ASP A 81 12.53 0.04 3.40
N GLU A 82 13.60 -0.43 4.05
CA GLU A 82 14.23 0.27 5.19
C GLU A 82 14.94 1.55 4.76
N ILE A 83 15.68 1.51 3.65
CA ILE A 83 16.34 2.69 3.08
C ILE A 83 15.31 3.76 2.71
N TYR A 84 14.20 3.37 2.08
CA TYR A 84 13.13 4.30 1.72
C TYR A 84 12.41 4.88 2.93
N GLY A 85 12.23 4.11 4.00
CA GLY A 85 11.70 4.63 5.27
C GLY A 85 12.59 5.73 5.85
N ALA A 86 13.91 5.49 5.91
CA ALA A 86 14.88 6.45 6.41
C ALA A 86 14.93 7.72 5.55
N VAL A 87 14.96 7.57 4.22
CA VAL A 87 15.02 8.69 3.28
C VAL A 87 13.72 9.50 3.30
N ALA A 88 12.55 8.85 3.39
CA ALA A 88 11.27 9.57 3.48
C ALA A 88 11.19 10.44 4.74
N LYS A 89 11.71 9.94 5.87
CA LYS A 89 11.81 10.70 7.12
C LYS A 89 12.74 11.90 6.97
N TRP A 90 13.98 11.66 6.51
CA TRP A 90 14.97 12.72 6.28
C TRP A 90 14.45 13.80 5.33
N LEU A 91 13.80 13.39 4.25
CA LEU A 91 13.22 14.31 3.26
C LEU A 91 12.10 15.18 3.85
N THR A 92 11.30 14.61 4.75
CA THR A 92 10.19 15.34 5.38
C THR A 92 10.69 16.26 6.49
N GLU A 93 11.80 15.93 7.16
CA GLU A 93 12.50 16.84 8.09
C GLU A 93 13.03 18.08 7.36
N ILE A 94 13.56 17.93 6.15
CA ILE A 94 14.02 19.07 5.31
C ILE A 94 12.87 19.97 4.86
N GLU A 95 11.65 19.43 4.69
CA GLU A 95 10.48 20.23 4.29
C GLU A 95 9.99 21.21 5.37
N VAL A 96 10.41 21.01 6.63
CA VAL A 96 10.01 21.80 7.81
C VAL A 96 8.51 22.14 7.79
N PRO A 97 7.62 21.12 7.86
CA PRO A 97 6.18 21.35 7.88
C PRO A 97 5.73 22.09 9.15
N LYS A 98 4.65 22.88 9.02
CA LYS A 98 4.19 23.80 10.07
C LYS A 98 3.63 23.12 11.33
N THR A 99 3.12 21.90 11.20
CA THR A 99 2.35 21.19 12.24
C THR A 99 2.65 19.70 12.17
N GLU A 100 2.59 19.00 13.29
CA GLU A 100 2.84 17.54 13.36
C GLU A 100 1.93 16.74 12.42
N LYS A 101 0.63 17.06 12.36
CA LYS A 101 -0.31 16.42 11.43
C LYS A 101 0.14 16.53 9.97
N ASN A 102 0.61 17.71 9.56
CA ASN A 102 1.13 17.92 8.20
C ASN A 102 2.47 17.18 7.98
N PHE A 103 3.28 17.01 9.03
CA PHE A 103 4.49 16.20 8.97
C PHE A 103 4.13 14.74 8.72
N GLU A 104 3.23 14.17 9.51
CA GLU A 104 2.77 12.79 9.39
C GLU A 104 2.12 12.52 8.02
N GLU A 105 1.18 13.36 7.57
CA GLU A 105 0.50 13.17 6.27
C GLU A 105 1.50 13.19 5.10
N ARG A 106 2.48 14.12 5.13
CA ARG A 106 3.52 14.21 4.09
C ARG A 106 4.49 13.05 4.16
N LEU A 107 4.85 12.59 5.35
CA LEU A 107 5.71 11.43 5.54
C LEU A 107 5.04 10.16 5.01
N ILE A 108 3.77 9.95 5.38
CA ILE A 108 2.96 8.80 4.95
C ILE A 108 2.88 8.75 3.43
N LEU A 109 2.54 9.87 2.77
CA LEU A 109 2.40 9.90 1.32
C LEU A 109 3.71 9.58 0.60
N LYS A 110 4.84 10.16 1.03
CA LYS A 110 6.14 9.90 0.41
C LYS A 110 6.61 8.46 0.66
N ALA A 111 6.51 7.98 1.90
CA ALA A 111 6.89 6.63 2.25
C ALA A 111 6.02 5.60 1.51
N PHE A 112 4.71 5.86 1.37
CA PHE A 112 3.80 5.01 0.63
C PHE A 112 4.18 4.94 -0.85
N LEU A 113 4.42 6.07 -1.52
CA LEU A 113 4.79 6.06 -2.94
C LEU A 113 6.08 5.27 -3.20
N LEU A 114 7.11 5.44 -2.37
CA LEU A 114 8.37 4.71 -2.51
C LEU A 114 8.20 3.21 -2.27
N LYS A 115 7.49 2.84 -1.19
CA LYS A 115 7.22 1.43 -0.86
C LYS A 115 6.30 0.77 -1.89
N PHE A 116 5.33 1.50 -2.43
CA PHE A 116 4.43 1.05 -3.51
C PHE A 116 5.25 0.70 -4.75
N VAL A 117 6.08 1.62 -5.24
CA VAL A 117 6.90 1.37 -6.43
C VAL A 117 7.87 0.20 -6.17
N ASN A 118 8.53 0.16 -5.01
CA ASN A 118 9.45 -0.93 -4.67
C ASN A 118 8.76 -2.31 -4.64
N SER A 119 7.61 -2.40 -3.97
CA SER A 119 6.90 -3.67 -3.77
C SER A 119 6.23 -4.18 -5.05
N TYR A 120 5.69 -3.28 -5.89
CA TYR A 120 4.94 -3.67 -7.08
C TYR A 120 5.75 -3.63 -8.39
N ALA A 121 6.87 -2.91 -8.50
CA ALA A 121 7.64 -2.81 -9.75
C ALA A 121 8.08 -4.18 -10.33
N PRO A 122 8.59 -5.14 -9.54
CA PRO A 122 8.91 -6.47 -10.05
C PRO A 122 7.69 -7.23 -10.59
N ILE A 123 6.52 -7.00 -10.01
CA ILE A 123 5.26 -7.65 -10.38
C ILE A 123 4.72 -7.00 -11.65
N PHE A 124 4.74 -5.67 -11.74
CA PHE A 124 4.42 -4.90 -12.95
C PHE A 124 5.30 -5.32 -14.14
N TYR A 125 6.59 -5.53 -13.92
CA TYR A 125 7.51 -6.03 -14.95
C TYR A 125 7.08 -7.39 -15.49
N VAL A 126 6.85 -8.36 -14.61
CA VAL A 126 6.46 -9.72 -15.02
C VAL A 126 5.07 -9.76 -15.68
N ALA A 127 4.14 -8.91 -15.22
CA ALA A 127 2.81 -8.83 -15.79
C ALA A 127 2.78 -8.22 -17.20
N PHE A 128 3.50 -7.11 -17.43
CA PHE A 128 3.29 -6.28 -18.64
C PHE A 128 4.47 -6.24 -19.60
N PHE A 129 5.71 -6.35 -19.12
CA PHE A 129 6.91 -6.12 -19.94
C PHE A 129 7.59 -7.43 -20.34
N LYS A 130 7.54 -8.44 -19.48
CA LYS A 130 8.21 -9.72 -19.70
C LYS A 130 7.66 -10.45 -20.92
N GLY A 131 8.55 -10.94 -21.79
CA GLY A 131 8.20 -11.71 -22.99
C GLY A 131 7.56 -10.91 -24.13
N ARG A 132 7.35 -9.59 -23.97
CA ARG A 132 6.66 -8.77 -24.98
C ARG A 132 7.59 -8.15 -26.03
N PHE A 133 8.83 -7.83 -25.63
CA PHE A 133 9.83 -7.11 -26.44
C PHE A 133 10.99 -8.00 -26.90
N VAL A 134 10.80 -9.31 -27.03
CA VAL A 134 11.87 -10.27 -27.34
C VAL A 134 12.28 -10.22 -28.83
N GLY A 135 11.37 -9.79 -29.70
CA GLY A 135 11.57 -9.79 -31.15
C GLY A 135 11.15 -11.12 -31.78
N ARG A 136 11.91 -11.59 -32.77
CA ARG A 136 11.66 -12.87 -33.46
C ARG A 136 12.92 -13.71 -33.53
N PRO A 137 12.80 -15.05 -33.70
CA PRO A 137 13.94 -15.87 -34.06
C PRO A 137 14.69 -15.29 -35.28
N GLY A 138 16.02 -15.20 -35.17
CA GLY A 138 16.90 -14.55 -36.15
C GLY A 138 17.21 -13.07 -35.90
N HIS A 139 16.34 -12.33 -35.21
CA HIS A 139 16.57 -10.94 -34.80
C HIS A 139 15.99 -10.68 -33.40
N TYR A 140 16.70 -11.15 -32.38
CA TYR A 140 16.36 -10.89 -30.99
C TYR A 140 16.80 -9.49 -30.56
N VAL A 141 16.08 -8.92 -29.60
CA VAL A 141 16.53 -7.71 -28.91
C VAL A 141 17.54 -8.15 -27.84
N TYR A 142 18.78 -7.69 -27.99
CA TYR A 142 19.85 -7.94 -27.04
C TYR A 142 19.98 -6.76 -26.08
N VAL A 143 20.17 -7.06 -24.80
CA VAL A 143 20.50 -6.09 -23.76
C VAL A 143 22.02 -6.03 -23.65
N PHE A 144 22.59 -4.82 -23.71
CA PHE A 144 24.04 -4.57 -23.72
C PHE A 144 24.80 -5.42 -24.76
N ASP A 145 24.20 -5.63 -25.94
CA ASP A 145 24.74 -6.40 -27.08
C ASP A 145 25.18 -7.87 -26.81
N GLY A 146 25.05 -8.37 -25.58
CA GLY A 146 25.52 -9.71 -25.18
C GLY A 146 24.43 -10.68 -24.73
N TYR A 147 23.31 -10.19 -24.19
CA TYR A 147 22.32 -11.04 -23.51
C TYR A 147 20.92 -10.94 -24.12
N ARG A 148 20.27 -12.08 -24.37
CA ARG A 148 18.90 -12.15 -24.91
C ARG A 148 17.86 -11.76 -23.84
N MET A 149 16.88 -10.96 -24.23
CA MET A 149 15.72 -10.64 -23.38
C MET A 149 14.92 -11.89 -22.97
N GLU A 150 14.36 -11.87 -21.75
CA GLU A 150 13.65 -13.02 -21.20
C GLU A 150 12.35 -13.38 -21.93
N GLU A 151 12.12 -14.69 -22.05
CA GLU A 151 10.90 -15.27 -22.61
C GLU A 151 9.98 -15.82 -21.51
N CYS A 152 8.67 -15.80 -21.77
CA CYS A 152 7.70 -16.47 -20.93
C CYS A 152 7.76 -18.00 -21.11
N ALA A 153 7.27 -18.74 -20.12
CA ALA A 153 7.05 -20.17 -20.27
C ALA A 153 5.95 -20.49 -21.30
N PRO A 154 5.92 -21.72 -21.87
CA PRO A 154 4.86 -22.14 -22.80
C PRO A 154 3.46 -22.02 -22.19
N GLY A 155 3.34 -22.20 -20.87
CA GLY A 155 2.11 -21.99 -20.09
C GLY A 155 1.75 -20.53 -19.80
N GLY A 156 2.52 -19.57 -20.33
CA GLY A 156 2.34 -18.13 -20.11
C GLY A 156 3.11 -17.57 -18.91
N CYS A 157 3.17 -16.24 -18.82
CA CYS A 157 3.78 -15.52 -17.70
C CYS A 157 2.85 -15.41 -16.48
N LEU A 158 1.55 -15.73 -16.61
CA LEU A 158 0.57 -15.62 -15.53
C LEU A 158 0.90 -16.57 -14.36
N MET A 159 1.36 -17.79 -14.62
CA MET A 159 1.76 -18.71 -13.56
C MET A 159 2.99 -18.23 -12.79
N GLU A 160 3.97 -17.63 -13.48
CA GLU A 160 5.14 -17.03 -12.82
C GLU A 160 4.73 -15.85 -11.96
N LEU A 161 3.81 -15.01 -12.45
CA LEU A 161 3.22 -13.91 -11.69
C LEU A 161 2.52 -14.41 -10.41
N CYS A 162 1.72 -15.47 -10.50
CA CYS A 162 1.04 -16.06 -9.35
C CYS A 162 2.03 -16.60 -8.30
N ILE A 163 3.09 -17.27 -8.74
CA ILE A 163 4.14 -17.79 -7.85
C ILE A 163 4.87 -16.63 -7.16
N GLN A 164 5.22 -15.60 -7.92
CA GLN A 164 5.87 -14.40 -7.39
C GLN A 164 5.00 -13.67 -6.38
N LEU A 165 3.71 -13.45 -6.68
CA LEU A 165 2.75 -12.85 -5.75
C LEU A 165 2.59 -13.68 -4.48
N SER A 166 2.49 -15.01 -4.61
CA SER A 166 2.36 -15.92 -3.48
C SER A 166 3.60 -15.85 -2.57
N ILE A 167 4.80 -15.88 -3.15
CA ILE A 167 6.05 -15.82 -2.37
C ILE A 167 6.26 -14.44 -1.76
N ILE A 168 5.93 -13.34 -2.45
CA ILE A 168 6.06 -11.99 -1.88
C ILE A 168 5.05 -11.79 -0.76
N MET A 169 3.78 -12.15 -0.95
CA MET A 169 2.74 -11.95 0.06
C MET A 169 2.92 -12.88 1.27
N LEU A 170 3.17 -14.17 1.06
CA LEU A 170 3.43 -15.11 2.16
C LEU A 170 4.80 -14.90 2.78
N GLY A 171 5.82 -14.62 1.98
CA GLY A 171 7.19 -14.44 2.45
C GLY A 171 7.34 -13.16 3.24
N LYS A 172 6.80 -12.03 2.75
CA LYS A 172 6.83 -10.76 3.48
C LYS A 172 6.08 -10.90 4.80
N GLN A 173 4.87 -11.47 4.82
CA GLN A 173 4.13 -11.67 6.07
C GLN A 173 4.82 -12.65 7.03
N LEU A 174 5.28 -13.81 6.54
CA LEU A 174 5.88 -14.82 7.41
C LEU A 174 7.20 -14.32 8.01
N ILE A 175 8.00 -13.60 7.23
CA ILE A 175 9.26 -13.01 7.70
C ILE A 175 8.99 -11.84 8.64
N GLN A 176 8.09 -10.91 8.30
CA GLN A 176 7.82 -9.75 9.14
C GLN A 176 7.13 -10.15 10.46
N ASN A 177 6.06 -10.95 10.42
CA ASN A 177 5.32 -11.35 11.62
C ASN A 177 6.16 -12.23 12.56
N ASN A 178 6.84 -13.27 12.05
CA ASN A 178 7.55 -14.19 12.94
C ASN A 178 8.95 -13.69 13.34
N LEU A 179 9.69 -13.05 12.42
CA LEU A 179 11.09 -12.69 12.67
C LEU A 179 11.23 -11.30 13.28
N PHE A 180 10.54 -10.30 12.73
CA PHE A 180 10.71 -8.93 13.18
C PHE A 180 9.80 -8.57 14.33
N GLU A 181 8.53 -8.98 14.29
CA GLU A 181 7.58 -8.63 15.34
C GLU A 181 7.79 -9.44 16.63
N ILE A 182 7.91 -10.77 16.54
CA ILE A 182 8.15 -11.62 17.72
C ILE A 182 9.65 -11.71 18.06
N GLY A 183 10.52 -11.72 17.04
CA GLY A 183 11.94 -12.02 17.19
C GLY A 183 12.77 -10.83 17.68
N ILE A 184 12.60 -9.62 17.13
CA ILE A 184 13.41 -8.45 17.53
C ILE A 184 13.19 -8.09 19.00
N PRO A 185 11.96 -7.93 19.53
CA PRO A 185 11.76 -7.51 20.91
C PRO A 185 12.34 -8.52 21.91
N LYS A 186 12.14 -9.82 21.65
CA LYS A 186 12.73 -10.88 22.46
C LYS A 186 14.25 -10.93 22.39
N LEU A 187 14.83 -10.74 21.20
CA LEU A 187 16.27 -10.72 21.01
C LEU A 187 16.90 -9.51 21.70
N LYS A 188 16.32 -8.31 21.55
CA LYS A 188 16.77 -7.10 22.26
C LYS A 188 16.67 -7.28 23.77
N LYS A 189 15.59 -7.89 24.28
CA LYS A 189 15.43 -8.21 25.71
C LYS A 189 16.50 -9.20 26.18
N LEU A 190 16.83 -10.21 25.39
CA LEU A 190 17.90 -11.17 25.69
C LEU A 190 19.29 -10.49 25.68
N VAL A 191 19.58 -9.66 24.67
CA VAL A 191 20.84 -8.93 24.56
C VAL A 191 21.01 -7.93 25.71
N ARG A 192 19.94 -7.23 26.12
CA ARG A 192 19.95 -6.35 27.30
C ARG A 192 20.24 -7.13 28.57
N LYS A 193 19.53 -8.24 28.82
CA LYS A 193 19.82 -9.13 29.97
C LYS A 193 21.27 -9.61 30.00
N LEU A 194 21.80 -10.05 28.85
CA LEU A 194 23.19 -10.48 28.72
C LEU A 194 24.18 -9.33 28.94
N LYS A 195 23.83 -8.10 28.55
CA LYS A 195 24.67 -6.91 28.77
C LYS A 195 24.64 -6.45 30.22
N ASP A 196 23.49 -6.51 30.87
CA ASP A 196 23.31 -6.20 32.29
C ASP A 196 24.07 -7.21 33.16
N GLU A 197 23.98 -8.51 32.84
CA GLU A 197 24.77 -9.57 33.49
C GLU A 197 26.29 -9.43 33.29
N ARG A 198 26.73 -8.74 32.23
CA ARG A 198 28.14 -8.53 31.92
C ARG A 198 28.71 -7.22 32.47
N THR A 199 27.85 -6.24 32.75
CA THR A 199 28.25 -4.91 33.24
C THR A 199 28.25 -4.84 34.76
N GLU A 200 27.57 -5.77 35.45
CA GLU A 200 27.61 -5.92 36.92
C GLU A 200 28.70 -6.94 37.34
N PRO A 201 29.92 -6.53 37.73
CA PRO A 201 30.76 -7.36 38.57
C PRO A 201 30.04 -7.59 39.92
N LYS A 202 30.18 -8.79 40.48
CA LYS A 202 29.54 -9.31 41.70
C LYS A 202 29.83 -8.48 42.98
N GLU A 203 29.45 -7.22 43.04
CA GLU A 203 29.47 -6.44 44.27
C GLU A 203 28.04 -6.02 44.62
N MET A 204 27.66 -6.28 45.87
CA MET A 204 26.38 -5.86 46.48
C MET A 204 25.15 -6.79 46.35
N LYS A 205 25.34 -8.10 46.55
CA LYS A 205 24.25 -9.04 46.92
C LYS A 205 23.67 -8.84 48.34
N ASN A 206 23.71 -7.63 48.91
CA ASN A 206 23.30 -7.39 50.31
C ASN A 206 22.21 -6.33 50.53
N ASN A 207 21.64 -5.75 49.47
CA ASN A 207 20.39 -5.02 49.61
C ASN A 207 19.26 -5.94 49.19
N GLN A 208 18.35 -6.22 50.12
CA GLN A 208 17.10 -6.94 49.91
C GLN A 208 16.55 -6.64 48.52
N ALA A 209 16.28 -7.69 47.74
CA ALA A 209 15.61 -7.61 46.46
C ALA A 209 14.27 -6.89 46.66
N LYS A 210 14.27 -5.56 46.53
CA LYS A 210 13.05 -4.78 46.38
C LYS A 210 12.43 -5.26 45.08
N ASP A 211 11.20 -5.74 45.14
CA ASP A 211 10.44 -5.99 43.94
C ASP A 211 10.51 -4.73 43.05
N PRO A 212 10.86 -4.89 41.76
CA PRO A 212 11.03 -3.76 40.87
C PRO A 212 9.74 -2.94 40.86
N GLN A 213 9.87 -1.61 40.96
CA GLN A 213 8.69 -0.75 40.91
C GLN A 213 8.09 -0.81 39.50
N GLN A 214 6.78 -0.54 39.39
CA GLN A 214 6.08 -0.68 38.11
C GLN A 214 6.69 0.17 36.98
N TRP A 215 7.18 1.36 37.30
CA TRP A 215 7.83 2.22 36.31
C TRP A 215 9.20 1.69 35.84
N ASP A 216 9.93 0.91 36.65
CA ASP A 216 11.17 0.24 36.23
C ASP A 216 10.86 -0.83 35.17
N LEU A 217 9.77 -1.57 35.37
CA LEU A 217 9.27 -2.57 34.42
C LEU A 217 8.85 -1.92 33.11
N ASP A 218 8.09 -0.83 33.18
CA ASP A 218 7.60 -0.09 32.00
C ASP A 218 8.74 0.61 31.25
N TYR A 219 9.76 1.11 31.95
CA TYR A 219 10.94 1.69 31.32
C TYR A 219 11.76 0.66 30.53
N THR A 220 11.67 -0.63 30.89
CA THR A 220 12.39 -1.68 30.15
C THR A 220 11.76 -1.96 28.77
N LEU A 221 10.46 -1.67 28.59
CA LEU A 221 9.71 -1.88 27.35
C LEU A 221 10.12 -0.91 26.23
N GLU A 222 9.81 -1.27 24.99
CA GLU A 222 10.12 -0.42 23.82
C GLU A 222 9.19 0.80 23.73
N PRO A 223 9.70 1.99 23.34
CA PRO A 223 8.86 3.15 23.11
C PRO A 223 7.95 2.93 21.90
N PHE A 224 6.73 3.46 21.96
CA PHE A 224 5.78 3.41 20.87
C PHE A 224 6.22 4.34 19.72
N THR A 225 6.31 3.81 18.49
CA THR A 225 6.82 4.53 17.30
C THR A 225 5.72 5.01 16.35
N GLY A 226 4.47 5.07 16.79
CA GLY A 226 3.31 5.44 15.96
C GLY A 226 2.65 4.22 15.30
N LEU A 227 1.55 4.45 14.58
CA LEU A 227 0.76 3.42 13.86
C LEU A 227 1.08 3.37 12.35
N THR A 228 1.95 4.24 11.86
CA THR A 228 2.15 4.40 10.41
C THR A 228 2.79 3.17 9.74
N PRO A 229 3.75 2.45 10.36
CA PRO A 229 4.25 1.19 9.80
C PRO A 229 3.19 0.10 9.71
N GLU A 230 2.33 -0.03 10.73
CA GLU A 230 1.26 -1.03 10.81
C GLU A 230 0.21 -0.79 9.72
N TYR A 231 -0.26 0.46 9.55
CA TYR A 231 -1.17 0.80 8.44
C TYR A 231 -0.52 0.61 7.07
N MET A 232 0.78 0.92 6.93
CA MET A 232 1.50 0.76 5.67
C MET A 232 1.50 -0.70 5.22
N GLU A 233 1.74 -1.63 6.14
CA GLU A 233 1.72 -3.07 5.85
C GLU A 233 0.35 -3.52 5.36
N MET A 234 -0.71 -3.16 6.09
CA MET A 234 -2.10 -3.51 5.75
C MET A 234 -2.53 -2.94 4.38
N ILE A 235 -2.10 -1.73 4.04
CA ILE A 235 -2.48 -1.08 2.78
C ILE A 235 -1.73 -1.66 1.59
N ILE A 236 -0.46 -2.03 1.76
CA ILE A 236 0.30 -2.76 0.74
C ILE A 236 -0.31 -4.16 0.53
N GLN A 237 -0.77 -4.83 1.59
CA GLN A 237 -1.50 -6.09 1.47
C GLN A 237 -2.84 -5.91 0.72
N PHE A 238 -3.60 -4.86 1.03
CA PHE A 238 -4.82 -4.52 0.29
C PHE A 238 -4.54 -4.29 -1.21
N GLY A 239 -3.42 -3.63 -1.55
CA GLY A 239 -3.01 -3.46 -2.94
C GLY A 239 -2.62 -4.77 -3.63
N PHE A 240 -1.96 -5.72 -2.94
CA PHE A 240 -1.69 -7.05 -3.53
C PHE A 240 -2.98 -7.80 -3.85
N VAL A 241 -3.97 -7.72 -2.96
CA VAL A 241 -5.28 -8.35 -3.17
C VAL A 241 -6.01 -7.69 -4.32
N THR A 242 -6.15 -6.36 -4.32
CA THR A 242 -7.02 -5.67 -5.29
C THR A 242 -6.40 -5.51 -6.67
N LEU A 243 -5.11 -5.15 -6.78
CA LEU A 243 -4.47 -4.86 -8.07
C LEU A 243 -4.25 -6.11 -8.94
N PHE A 244 -4.10 -7.28 -8.32
CA PHE A 244 -3.69 -8.51 -9.02
C PHE A 244 -4.65 -9.69 -8.84
N VAL A 245 -5.87 -9.47 -8.30
CA VAL A 245 -6.86 -10.54 -8.09
C VAL A 245 -7.19 -11.33 -9.36
N ALA A 246 -7.18 -10.68 -10.53
CA ALA A 246 -7.48 -11.32 -11.80
C ALA A 246 -6.44 -12.39 -12.20
N SER A 247 -5.22 -12.29 -11.67
CA SER A 247 -4.18 -13.30 -11.85
C SER A 247 -4.23 -14.37 -10.76
N PHE A 248 -4.41 -13.97 -9.50
CA PHE A 248 -4.33 -14.86 -8.34
C PHE A 248 -5.61 -14.80 -7.49
N PRO A 249 -6.62 -15.66 -7.77
CA PRO A 249 -7.92 -15.61 -7.10
C PRO A 249 -7.89 -16.04 -5.62
N LEU A 250 -6.84 -16.76 -5.18
CA LEU A 250 -6.67 -17.18 -3.78
C LEU A 250 -6.05 -16.08 -2.90
N ALA A 251 -5.72 -14.91 -3.45
CA ALA A 251 -5.14 -13.80 -2.68
C ALA A 251 -5.98 -13.38 -1.46
N PRO A 252 -7.31 -13.20 -1.58
CA PRO A 252 -8.14 -12.82 -0.44
C PRO A 252 -8.12 -13.84 0.70
N LEU A 253 -8.00 -15.14 0.39
CA LEU A 253 -7.94 -16.20 1.40
C LEU A 253 -6.66 -16.09 2.23
N PHE A 254 -5.51 -15.89 1.58
CA PHE A 254 -4.25 -15.70 2.29
C PHE A 254 -4.22 -14.39 3.07
N ALA A 255 -4.79 -13.32 2.51
CA ALA A 255 -4.93 -12.06 3.24
C ALA A 255 -5.81 -12.21 4.50
N LEU A 256 -6.89 -12.99 4.43
CA LEU A 256 -7.75 -13.27 5.58
C LEU A 256 -6.99 -14.02 6.68
N LEU A 257 -6.24 -15.07 6.32
CA LEU A 257 -5.44 -15.83 7.28
C LEU A 257 -4.38 -14.96 7.95
N ASN A 258 -3.70 -14.12 7.17
CA ASN A 258 -2.74 -13.15 7.69
C ASN A 258 -3.42 -12.19 8.66
N ASN A 259 -4.54 -11.56 8.28
CA ASN A 259 -5.25 -10.60 9.15
C ASN A 259 -5.73 -11.22 10.47
N ILE A 260 -6.14 -12.50 10.47
CA ILE A 260 -6.54 -13.20 11.71
C ILE A 260 -5.36 -13.34 12.67
N ILE A 261 -4.19 -13.70 12.15
CA ILE A 261 -2.96 -13.82 12.95
C ILE A 261 -2.50 -12.44 13.40
N GLU A 262 -2.50 -11.47 12.49
CA GLU A 262 -2.05 -10.09 12.70
C GLU A 262 -2.77 -9.42 13.86
N VAL A 263 -4.11 -9.44 13.86
CA VAL A 263 -4.91 -8.80 14.92
C VAL A 263 -4.53 -9.35 16.30
N ARG A 264 -4.14 -10.63 16.39
CA ARG A 264 -3.71 -11.24 17.66
C ARG A 264 -2.26 -10.91 18.02
N LEU A 265 -1.37 -10.83 17.03
CA LEU A 265 0.03 -10.44 17.24
C LEU A 265 0.15 -8.98 17.63
N ASP A 266 -0.50 -8.06 16.91
CA ASP A 266 -0.54 -6.65 17.24
C ASP A 266 -1.13 -6.43 18.65
N ALA A 267 -2.26 -7.09 18.98
CA ALA A 267 -2.85 -6.98 20.31
C ALA A 267 -1.87 -7.45 21.40
N LYS A 268 -1.11 -8.51 21.15
CA LYS A 268 -0.10 -9.01 22.09
C LYS A 268 1.10 -8.05 22.21
N LYS A 269 1.58 -7.51 21.09
CA LYS A 269 2.63 -6.49 21.04
C LYS A 269 2.23 -5.26 21.87
N PHE A 270 1.01 -4.76 21.68
CA PHE A 270 0.46 -3.63 22.44
C PHE A 270 0.32 -3.90 23.95
N VAL A 271 -0.03 -5.13 24.33
CA VAL A 271 -0.25 -5.49 25.75
C VAL A 271 1.05 -5.86 26.47
N THR A 272 2.05 -6.42 25.78
CA THR A 272 3.21 -7.07 26.44
C THR A 272 4.59 -6.50 26.10
N GLU A 273 4.77 -5.80 24.98
CA GLU A 273 6.10 -5.46 24.46
C GLU A 273 6.37 -3.95 24.35
N VAL A 274 5.33 -3.15 24.13
CA VAL A 274 5.44 -1.69 23.98
C VAL A 274 4.97 -0.96 25.24
N ARG A 275 5.53 0.23 25.46
CA ARG A 275 5.02 1.17 26.46
C ARG A 275 3.66 1.70 26.06
N ARG A 276 2.83 2.01 27.06
CA ARG A 276 1.49 2.59 26.86
C ARG A 276 1.60 3.91 26.06
N PRO A 277 0.92 4.01 24.90
CA PRO A 277 0.90 5.25 24.12
C PRO A 277 -0.03 6.29 24.74
N ASP A 278 0.23 7.56 24.41
CA ASP A 278 -0.66 8.66 24.77
C ASP A 278 -1.97 8.60 23.98
N THR A 279 -3.10 8.84 24.66
CA THR A 279 -4.41 8.76 24.03
C THR A 279 -4.69 10.01 23.20
N VAL A 280 -4.58 9.89 21.87
CA VAL A 280 -4.96 10.93 20.91
C VAL A 280 -6.33 10.61 20.33
N ARG A 281 -7.25 11.59 20.32
CA ARG A 281 -8.58 11.44 19.71
C ARG A 281 -8.53 11.85 18.24
N ALA A 282 -8.79 10.92 17.34
CA ALA A 282 -8.94 11.16 15.90
C ALA A 282 -10.36 10.76 15.45
N LYS A 283 -10.91 11.49 14.47
CA LYS A 283 -12.25 11.22 13.91
C LYS A 283 -12.24 10.13 12.83
N ASP A 284 -11.12 10.00 12.12
CA ASP A 284 -10.94 9.18 10.92
C ASP A 284 -9.53 8.58 10.87
N ILE A 285 -9.34 7.62 9.97
CA ILE A 285 -8.02 7.05 9.66
C ILE A 285 -7.10 8.05 8.91
N GLY A 286 -7.61 9.22 8.52
CA GLY A 286 -6.86 10.27 7.85
C GLY A 286 -6.52 9.97 6.38
N ILE A 287 -5.29 10.29 5.98
CA ILE A 287 -4.81 10.20 4.58
C ILE A 287 -4.91 8.78 3.99
N TRP A 288 -4.92 7.76 4.83
CA TRP A 288 -5.03 6.36 4.43
C TRP A 288 -6.32 6.05 3.66
N TYR A 289 -7.43 6.72 3.97
CA TYR A 289 -8.67 6.57 3.21
C TYR A 289 -8.50 7.02 1.74
N ASN A 290 -7.83 8.15 1.52
CA ASN A 290 -7.55 8.65 0.18
C ASN A 290 -6.64 7.69 -0.59
N ILE A 291 -5.64 7.11 0.09
CA ILE A 291 -4.76 6.09 -0.50
C ILE A 291 -5.55 4.83 -0.89
N LEU A 292 -6.40 4.31 -0.01
CA LEU A 292 -7.26 3.15 -0.30
C LEU A 292 -8.20 3.42 -1.47
N SER A 293 -8.83 4.60 -1.52
CA SER A 293 -9.68 5.02 -2.65
C SER A 293 -8.88 5.10 -3.96
N GLY A 294 -7.66 5.63 -3.90
CA GLY A 294 -6.74 5.69 -5.05
C GLY A 294 -6.34 4.31 -5.57
N ILE A 295 -5.92 3.40 -4.68
CA ILE A 295 -5.60 2.00 -5.04
C ILE A 295 -6.82 1.30 -5.62
N GLY A 296 -8.01 1.49 -5.03
CA GLY A 296 -9.26 0.90 -5.51
C GLY A 296 -9.57 1.30 -6.95
N LYS A 297 -9.49 2.60 -7.28
CA LYS A 297 -9.69 3.09 -8.64
C LYS A 297 -8.62 2.60 -9.61
N PHE A 298 -7.35 2.57 -9.17
CA PHE A 298 -6.24 2.08 -9.97
C PHE A 298 -6.35 0.57 -10.25
N SER A 299 -6.91 -0.20 -9.32
CA SER A 299 -7.09 -1.65 -9.46
C SER A 299 -7.97 -2.04 -10.65
N VAL A 300 -8.97 -1.22 -10.99
CA VAL A 300 -9.86 -1.48 -12.13
C VAL A 300 -9.05 -1.44 -13.44
N ILE A 301 -8.18 -0.45 -13.57
CA ILE A 301 -7.32 -0.28 -14.75
C ILE A 301 -6.31 -1.42 -14.85
N ILE A 302 -5.61 -1.73 -13.74
CA ILE A 302 -4.59 -2.78 -13.75
C ILE A 302 -5.20 -4.15 -14.03
N ASN A 303 -6.31 -4.53 -13.40
CA ASN A 303 -6.96 -5.81 -13.68
C ASN A 303 -7.44 -5.92 -15.13
N ALA A 304 -7.92 -4.82 -15.73
CA ALA A 304 -8.28 -4.81 -17.16
C ALA A 304 -7.08 -5.14 -18.04
N PHE A 305 -5.93 -4.51 -17.78
CA PHE A 305 -4.70 -4.80 -18.51
C PHE A 305 -4.15 -6.20 -18.24
N VAL A 306 -4.21 -6.71 -17.00
CA VAL A 306 -3.76 -8.07 -16.67
C VAL A 306 -4.58 -9.11 -17.47
N ILE A 307 -5.90 -8.94 -17.54
CA ILE A 307 -6.78 -9.86 -18.29
C ILE A 307 -6.54 -9.73 -19.80
N ALA A 308 -6.37 -8.50 -20.32
CA ALA A 308 -6.21 -8.29 -21.75
C ALA A 308 -4.84 -8.73 -22.27
N VAL A 309 -3.76 -8.37 -21.55
CA VAL A 309 -2.38 -8.47 -22.03
C VAL A 309 -1.71 -9.75 -21.54
N THR A 310 -1.78 -10.03 -20.23
CA THR A 310 -1.04 -11.12 -19.58
C THR A 310 -1.74 -12.46 -19.71
N SER A 311 -3.08 -12.46 -19.67
CA SER A 311 -3.88 -13.68 -19.84
C SER A 311 -4.07 -14.06 -21.31
N ASP A 312 -4.15 -15.36 -21.57
CA ASP A 312 -4.52 -15.90 -22.90
C ASP A 312 -6.05 -15.89 -23.13
N PHE A 313 -6.84 -15.19 -22.30
CA PHE A 313 -8.30 -15.12 -22.41
C PHE A 313 -8.77 -14.54 -23.75
N ILE A 314 -8.30 -13.34 -24.12
CA ILE A 314 -8.73 -12.66 -25.36
C ILE A 314 -8.36 -13.45 -26.63
N PRO A 315 -7.12 -13.96 -26.79
CA PRO A 315 -6.80 -14.80 -27.94
C PRO A 315 -7.64 -16.07 -28.07
N ARG A 316 -7.97 -16.72 -26.94
CA ARG A 316 -8.83 -17.91 -26.92
C ARG A 316 -10.25 -17.58 -27.34
N LEU A 317 -10.80 -16.48 -26.82
CA LEU A 317 -12.12 -15.98 -27.19
C LEU A 317 -12.18 -15.64 -28.68
N MET A 318 -11.17 -14.94 -29.19
CA MET A 318 -11.11 -14.57 -30.60
C MET A 318 -11.00 -15.80 -31.51
N TYR A 319 -10.19 -16.80 -31.13
CA TYR A 319 -10.13 -18.08 -31.86
C TYR A 319 -11.49 -18.78 -31.90
N GLN A 320 -12.17 -18.86 -30.76
CA GLN A 320 -13.46 -19.54 -30.65
C GLN A 320 -14.54 -18.89 -31.53
N TYR A 321 -14.62 -17.56 -31.56
CA TYR A 321 -15.68 -16.84 -32.27
C TYR A 321 -15.35 -16.47 -33.72
N ALA A 322 -14.08 -16.19 -34.04
CA ALA A 322 -13.70 -15.69 -35.37
C ALA A 322 -13.04 -16.73 -36.27
N TYR A 323 -12.37 -17.75 -35.71
CA TYR A 323 -11.55 -18.69 -36.49
C TYR A 323 -12.01 -20.16 -36.38
N SER A 324 -12.69 -20.55 -35.31
CA SER A 324 -13.17 -21.92 -35.11
C SER A 324 -14.44 -22.17 -35.90
N GLN A 325 -14.37 -23.09 -36.86
CA GLN A 325 -15.52 -23.50 -37.67
C GLN A 325 -16.65 -24.12 -36.82
N ASN A 326 -16.29 -24.79 -35.72
CA ASN A 326 -17.23 -25.54 -34.87
C ASN A 326 -17.46 -24.86 -33.51
N GLY A 327 -16.90 -23.67 -33.26
CA GLY A 327 -16.92 -23.01 -31.94
C GLY A 327 -16.16 -23.76 -30.84
N THR A 328 -15.34 -24.76 -31.20
CA THR A 328 -14.52 -25.55 -30.25
C THR A 328 -13.10 -25.01 -30.18
N MET A 329 -12.38 -25.33 -29.09
CA MET A 329 -10.98 -24.94 -28.89
C MET A 329 -9.97 -25.87 -29.56
N HIS A 330 -10.44 -26.85 -30.35
CA HIS A 330 -9.55 -27.77 -31.07
C HIS A 330 -8.73 -26.99 -32.11
N GLY A 331 -7.41 -27.25 -32.14
CA GLY A 331 -6.49 -26.59 -33.06
C GLY A 331 -5.95 -25.23 -32.59
N PHE A 332 -6.38 -24.70 -31.43
CA PHE A 332 -5.95 -23.39 -30.93
C PHE A 332 -4.42 -23.24 -30.85
N ILE A 333 -3.73 -24.24 -30.31
CA ILE A 333 -2.26 -24.20 -30.19
C ILE A 333 -1.59 -24.21 -31.57
N ASN A 334 -2.11 -24.99 -32.52
CA ASN A 334 -1.57 -25.03 -33.88
C ASN A 334 -1.80 -23.70 -34.63
N HIS A 335 -2.90 -23.01 -34.34
CA HIS A 335 -3.21 -21.69 -34.87
C HIS A 335 -2.36 -20.57 -34.24
N THR A 336 -2.04 -20.68 -32.95
CA THR A 336 -1.33 -19.62 -32.20
C THR A 336 0.18 -19.61 -32.48
N LEU A 337 0.74 -20.74 -32.91
CA LEU A 337 2.17 -20.88 -33.16
C LEU A 337 2.52 -20.52 -34.61
N SER A 338 3.48 -19.62 -34.80
CA SER A 338 4.02 -19.28 -36.12
C SER A 338 5.22 -20.17 -36.48
N TYR A 339 5.40 -20.37 -37.79
CA TYR A 339 6.50 -21.16 -38.35
C TYR A 339 7.73 -20.30 -38.56
N PHE A 340 8.90 -20.87 -38.23
CA PHE A 340 10.19 -20.26 -38.49
C PHE A 340 11.14 -21.27 -39.14
N ASN A 341 11.82 -20.86 -40.21
CA ASN A 341 12.83 -21.68 -40.87
C ASN A 341 14.17 -21.57 -40.13
N VAL A 342 14.72 -22.70 -39.68
CA VAL A 342 15.95 -22.76 -38.85
C VAL A 342 17.18 -22.22 -39.58
N SER A 343 17.20 -22.30 -40.91
CA SER A 343 18.29 -21.73 -41.73
C SER A 343 18.42 -20.20 -41.62
N HIS A 344 17.36 -19.49 -41.20
CA HIS A 344 17.37 -18.03 -41.06
C HIS A 344 17.84 -17.55 -39.68
N LEU A 345 18.44 -18.43 -38.85
CA LEU A 345 19.08 -18.05 -37.59
C LEU A 345 20.41 -17.31 -37.84
N LYS A 346 20.68 -16.28 -37.03
CA LYS A 346 21.96 -15.56 -37.07
C LYS A 346 23.11 -16.50 -36.69
N ALA A 347 24.22 -16.44 -37.43
CA ALA A 347 25.41 -17.24 -37.14
C ALA A 347 25.88 -17.02 -35.68
N GLY A 348 26.19 -18.12 -34.97
CA GLY A 348 26.57 -18.10 -33.55
C GLY A 348 25.41 -18.13 -32.54
N THR A 349 24.14 -18.08 -32.99
CA THR A 349 22.95 -18.21 -32.11
C THR A 349 22.23 -19.56 -32.22
N GLN A 350 22.81 -20.47 -32.99
CA GLN A 350 22.26 -21.80 -33.22
C GLN A 350 22.49 -22.69 -31.99
N PRO A 351 21.55 -23.61 -31.67
CA PRO A 351 21.74 -24.53 -30.56
C PRO A 351 22.92 -25.49 -30.85
N GLU A 352 23.90 -25.56 -29.96
CA GLU A 352 25.09 -26.41 -30.13
C GLU A 352 24.77 -27.92 -30.10
N ASN A 353 23.67 -28.32 -29.44
CA ASN A 353 23.23 -29.71 -29.36
C ASN A 353 21.72 -29.82 -29.63
N SER A 354 21.34 -30.40 -30.78
CA SER A 354 19.96 -30.82 -31.02
C SER A 354 19.69 -32.14 -30.30
N LEU A 355 18.72 -32.14 -29.38
CA LEU A 355 18.24 -33.36 -28.70
C LEU A 355 17.48 -34.32 -29.64
N PHE A 356 17.19 -33.88 -30.87
CA PHE A 356 16.42 -34.64 -31.85
C PHE A 356 17.37 -35.35 -32.82
N ALA A 357 17.11 -36.62 -33.11
CA ALA A 357 17.90 -37.46 -34.01
C ALA A 357 17.75 -37.11 -35.51
N GLN A 358 16.89 -36.16 -35.85
CA GLN A 358 16.60 -35.72 -37.22
C GLN A 358 16.83 -34.22 -37.37
N ASP A 359 17.23 -33.82 -38.57
CA ASP A 359 17.41 -32.41 -38.94
C ASP A 359 16.06 -31.66 -38.90
N VAL A 360 15.96 -30.70 -37.99
CA VAL A 360 14.76 -29.89 -37.81
C VAL A 360 14.77 -28.73 -38.80
N LEU A 361 13.90 -28.79 -39.82
CA LEU A 361 13.76 -27.73 -40.83
C LEU A 361 12.99 -26.49 -40.33
N PHE A 362 11.92 -26.72 -39.56
CA PHE A 362 11.06 -25.66 -39.03
C PHE A 362 10.94 -25.74 -37.51
N CYS A 363 11.02 -24.61 -36.84
CA CYS A 363 10.64 -24.47 -35.43
C CYS A 363 9.39 -23.59 -35.29
N ARG A 364 8.69 -23.77 -34.17
CA ARG A 364 7.46 -23.02 -33.85
C ARG A 364 7.69 -22.10 -32.67
N PHE A 365 7.18 -20.89 -32.75
CA PHE A 365 7.25 -19.90 -31.65
C PHE A 365 5.92 -19.19 -31.45
N LYS A 366 5.70 -18.65 -30.25
CA LYS A 366 4.45 -17.99 -29.85
C LYS A 366 4.49 -16.52 -30.27
N ASP A 367 4.10 -16.23 -31.51
CA ASP A 367 3.84 -14.87 -32.02
C ASP A 367 2.94 -14.95 -33.27
N TYR A 368 2.17 -13.90 -33.54
CA TYR A 368 1.27 -13.84 -34.71
C TYR A 368 1.98 -13.23 -35.92
N ARG A 369 2.76 -14.05 -36.63
CA ARG A 369 3.53 -13.65 -37.80
C ARG A 369 3.21 -14.50 -39.01
N GLU A 370 3.37 -13.90 -40.18
CA GLU A 370 3.21 -14.59 -41.45
C GLU A 370 4.29 -15.67 -41.65
N PRO A 371 3.93 -16.81 -42.26
CA PRO A 371 4.83 -17.94 -42.44
C PRO A 371 5.93 -17.65 -43.49
N PRO A 372 7.00 -18.45 -43.52
CA PRO A 372 8.16 -18.18 -44.38
C PRO A 372 7.90 -18.30 -45.88
N TRP A 373 6.84 -19.00 -46.31
CA TRP A 373 6.45 -19.13 -47.72
C TRP A 373 5.53 -18.00 -48.21
N SER A 374 5.16 -17.04 -47.35
CA SER A 374 4.37 -15.88 -47.74
C SER A 374 5.26 -14.78 -48.35
N GLN A 375 4.66 -13.87 -49.13
CA GLN A 375 5.37 -12.75 -49.74
C GLN A 375 5.98 -11.80 -48.70
N ASN A 376 5.32 -11.63 -47.54
CA ASN A 376 5.75 -10.78 -46.44
C ASN A 376 6.25 -11.64 -45.26
N GLN A 377 7.36 -12.34 -45.48
CA GLN A 377 7.94 -13.27 -44.51
C GLN A 377 8.21 -12.63 -43.14
N TYR A 378 7.70 -13.27 -42.07
CA TYR A 378 7.91 -12.90 -40.67
C TYR A 378 7.39 -11.52 -40.23
N GLU A 379 6.61 -10.84 -41.07
CA GLU A 379 5.89 -9.63 -40.67
C GLU A 379 4.69 -9.96 -39.77
N PHE A 380 4.16 -8.95 -39.07
CA PHE A 380 2.97 -9.13 -38.24
C PHE A 380 1.76 -9.45 -39.11
N SER A 381 1.10 -10.57 -38.80
CA SER A 381 -0.08 -11.00 -39.55
C SER A 381 -1.29 -10.11 -39.24
N LYS A 382 -2.31 -10.12 -40.10
CA LYS A 382 -3.63 -9.50 -39.82
C LYS A 382 -4.22 -10.00 -38.49
N GLN A 383 -3.93 -11.24 -38.13
CA GLN A 383 -4.37 -11.84 -36.86
C GLN A 383 -3.81 -11.10 -35.65
N TYR A 384 -2.55 -10.67 -35.70
CA TYR A 384 -1.91 -9.91 -34.62
C TYR A 384 -2.68 -8.62 -34.32
N TRP A 385 -2.98 -7.86 -35.37
CA TRP A 385 -3.68 -6.57 -35.26
C TRP A 385 -5.12 -6.75 -34.78
N ALA A 386 -5.81 -7.80 -35.23
CA ALA A 386 -7.16 -8.13 -34.78
C ALA A 386 -7.20 -8.54 -33.29
N VAL A 387 -6.23 -9.33 -32.83
CA VAL A 387 -6.09 -9.67 -31.40
C VAL A 387 -5.74 -8.42 -30.59
N LEU A 388 -4.86 -7.56 -31.09
CA LEU A 388 -4.48 -6.31 -30.42
C LEU A 388 -5.67 -5.34 -30.30
N SER A 389 -6.46 -5.17 -31.36
CA SER A 389 -7.66 -4.33 -31.32
C SER A 389 -8.70 -4.89 -30.35
N ALA A 390 -8.90 -6.21 -30.33
CA ALA A 390 -9.81 -6.86 -29.38
C ALA A 390 -9.35 -6.66 -27.92
N ARG A 391 -8.03 -6.71 -27.65
CA ARG A 391 -7.47 -6.41 -26.32
C ARG A 391 -7.77 -4.97 -25.89
N LEU A 392 -7.52 -3.99 -26.76
CA LEU A 392 -7.78 -2.58 -26.45
C LEU A 392 -9.29 -2.31 -26.26
N ALA A 393 -10.14 -2.88 -27.11
CA ALA A 393 -11.58 -2.78 -26.99
C ALA A 393 -12.07 -3.37 -25.66
N PHE A 394 -11.55 -4.53 -25.27
CA PHE A 394 -11.86 -5.14 -23.98
C PHE A 394 -11.48 -4.23 -22.80
N VAL A 395 -10.27 -3.63 -22.81
CA VAL A 395 -9.85 -2.73 -21.73
C VAL A 395 -10.79 -1.53 -21.60
N ILE A 396 -11.15 -0.90 -22.71
CA ILE A 396 -12.08 0.25 -22.72
C ILE A 396 -13.45 -0.15 -22.17
N LEU A 397 -14.02 -1.26 -22.65
CA LEU A 397 -15.33 -1.73 -22.21
C LEU A 397 -15.34 -2.13 -20.74
N PHE A 398 -14.35 -2.92 -20.31
CA PHE A 398 -14.21 -3.39 -18.94
C PHE A 398 -14.02 -2.21 -17.98
N GLN A 399 -13.13 -1.27 -18.30
CA GLN A 399 -12.87 -0.10 -17.46
C GLN A 399 -14.13 0.76 -17.28
N ASN A 400 -14.81 1.12 -18.38
CA ASN A 400 -16.00 1.96 -18.30
C ASN A 400 -17.14 1.26 -17.55
N LEU A 401 -17.35 -0.03 -17.80
CA LEU A 401 -18.40 -0.81 -17.15
C LEU A 401 -18.16 -0.92 -15.64
N VAL A 402 -16.95 -1.31 -15.23
CA VAL A 402 -16.64 -1.51 -13.80
C VAL A 402 -16.63 -0.17 -13.06
N MET A 403 -16.07 0.89 -13.65
CA MET A 403 -16.11 2.23 -13.04
C MET A 403 -17.55 2.73 -12.88
N PHE A 404 -18.41 2.50 -13.88
CA PHE A 404 -19.84 2.83 -13.78
C PHE A 404 -20.53 2.05 -12.65
N LEU A 405 -20.28 0.75 -12.55
CA LEU A 405 -20.82 -0.09 -11.47
C LEU A 405 -20.33 0.37 -10.09
N SER A 406 -19.06 0.78 -9.97
CA SER A 406 -18.53 1.33 -8.71
C SER A 406 -19.25 2.61 -8.29
N VAL A 407 -19.49 3.53 -9.22
CA VAL A 407 -20.25 4.77 -8.94
C VAL A 407 -21.71 4.46 -8.61
N LEU A 408 -22.31 3.46 -9.27
CA LEU A 408 -23.67 3.04 -8.98
C LEU A 408 -23.80 2.46 -7.57
N VAL A 409 -22.83 1.66 -7.11
CA VAL A 409 -22.82 1.13 -5.74
C VAL A 409 -22.64 2.25 -4.72
N ASP A 410 -21.74 3.20 -4.98
CA ASP A 410 -21.53 4.39 -4.14
C ASP A 410 -22.81 5.24 -4.04
N TRP A 411 -23.55 5.37 -5.14
CA TRP A 411 -24.85 6.05 -5.15
C TRP A 411 -25.95 5.29 -4.39
N MET A 412 -25.91 3.95 -4.39
CA MET A 412 -26.92 3.12 -3.74
C MET A 412 -26.75 3.03 -2.21
N ILE A 413 -25.52 3.10 -1.71
CA ILE A 413 -25.21 2.92 -0.29
C ILE A 413 -25.10 4.30 0.37
N PRO A 414 -26.00 4.66 1.32
CA PRO A 414 -25.90 5.94 2.02
C PRO A 414 -24.70 5.95 2.97
N ASP A 415 -23.91 7.03 2.94
CA ASP A 415 -22.69 7.20 3.75
C ASP A 415 -22.95 7.14 5.27
N ILE A 416 -24.12 7.59 5.73
CA ILE A 416 -24.49 7.65 7.14
C ILE A 416 -25.66 6.68 7.39
N PRO A 417 -25.51 5.71 8.31
CA PRO A 417 -26.60 4.81 8.66
C PRO A 417 -27.77 5.58 9.31
N LYS A 418 -29.00 5.13 9.03
CA LYS A 418 -30.23 5.78 9.50
C LYS A 418 -30.29 5.88 11.02
N ASP A 419 -29.88 4.82 11.72
CA ASP A 419 -29.91 4.75 13.19
C ASP A 419 -29.11 5.89 13.84
N ILE A 420 -27.90 6.16 13.33
CA ILE A 420 -27.03 7.24 13.83
C ILE A 420 -27.60 8.61 13.45
N SER A 421 -28.13 8.75 12.23
CA SER A 421 -28.78 10.01 11.82
C SER A 421 -29.97 10.36 12.72
N GLU A 422 -30.79 9.36 13.06
CA GLU A 422 -31.91 9.51 13.99
C GLU A 422 -31.43 9.79 15.42
N GLN A 423 -30.39 9.11 15.89
CA GLN A 423 -29.82 9.37 17.21
C GLN A 423 -29.27 10.79 17.32
N ILE A 424 -28.50 11.26 16.34
CA ILE A 424 -27.99 12.63 16.31
C ILE A 424 -29.15 13.65 16.30
N LYS A 425 -30.23 13.37 15.56
CA LYS A 425 -31.43 14.22 15.57
C LYS A 425 -32.12 14.23 16.93
N LYS A 426 -32.26 13.08 17.58
CA LYS A 426 -32.85 12.96 18.93
C LYS A 426 -32.02 13.70 19.96
N GLU A 427 -30.70 13.49 19.98
CA GLU A 427 -29.78 14.19 20.89
C GLU A 427 -29.83 15.71 20.68
N LYS A 428 -29.87 16.17 19.42
CA LYS A 428 -30.04 17.60 19.11
C LYS A 428 -31.39 18.14 19.58
N SER A 429 -32.48 17.40 19.37
CA SER A 429 -33.81 17.83 19.83
C SER A 429 -33.87 17.95 21.35
N VAL A 430 -33.40 16.93 22.07
CA VAL A 430 -33.35 16.91 23.53
C VAL A 430 -32.47 18.04 24.07
N LEU A 431 -31.33 18.31 23.44
CA LEU A 431 -30.45 19.41 23.80
C LEU A 431 -31.15 20.77 23.64
N VAL A 432 -31.85 20.98 22.52
CA VAL A 432 -32.60 22.22 22.25
C VAL A 432 -33.75 22.39 23.24
N ASP A 433 -34.51 21.33 23.50
CA ASP A 433 -35.60 21.34 24.48
C ASP A 433 -35.10 21.67 25.89
N PHE A 434 -33.94 21.13 26.28
CA PHE A 434 -33.29 21.44 27.55
C PHE A 434 -32.91 22.93 27.64
N PHE A 435 -32.27 23.49 26.61
CA PHE A 435 -31.91 24.91 26.58
C PHE A 435 -33.15 25.82 26.62
N LEU A 436 -34.19 25.50 25.84
CA LEU A 436 -35.43 26.29 25.84
C LEU A 436 -36.12 26.28 27.20
N LYS A 437 -36.12 25.14 27.90
CA LYS A 437 -36.69 25.03 29.25
C LYS A 437 -35.90 25.86 30.27
N GLU A 438 -34.56 25.81 30.22
CA GLU A 438 -33.70 26.60 31.11
C GLU A 438 -33.91 28.11 30.90
N GLU A 439 -33.97 28.57 29.65
CA GLU A 439 -34.25 29.97 29.33
C GLU A 439 -35.65 30.40 29.78
N HIS A 440 -36.65 29.53 29.61
CA HIS A 440 -38.01 29.81 30.07
C HIS A 440 -38.11 29.90 31.61
N GLU A 441 -37.34 29.08 32.34
CA GLU A 441 -37.23 29.18 33.81
C GLU A 441 -36.54 30.48 34.25
N LYS A 442 -35.47 30.90 33.57
CA LYS A 442 -34.81 32.19 33.83
C LYS A 442 -35.74 33.37 33.58
N LEU A 443 -36.49 33.36 32.48
CA LEU A 443 -37.47 34.41 32.17
C LEU A 443 -38.57 34.50 33.23
N LYS A 444 -39.11 33.36 33.68
CA LYS A 444 -40.10 33.33 34.79
C LYS A 444 -39.54 33.90 36.08
N LEU A 445 -38.28 33.61 36.39
CA LEU A 445 -37.58 34.20 37.54
C LEU A 445 -37.50 35.73 37.41
N ILE A 446 -37.10 36.24 36.25
CA ILE A 446 -37.03 37.68 35.97
C ILE A 446 -38.40 38.33 36.10
N GLU A 447 -39.45 37.75 35.49
CA GLU A 447 -40.82 38.25 35.62
C GLU A 447 -41.29 38.24 37.07
N SER A 448 -40.97 37.20 37.85
CA SER A 448 -41.32 37.14 39.27
C SER A 448 -40.61 38.22 40.10
N PHE A 449 -39.36 38.56 39.76
CA PHE A 449 -38.64 39.67 40.39
C PHE A 449 -39.28 41.01 40.02
N ILE A 450 -39.61 41.24 38.75
CA ILE A 450 -40.31 42.45 38.29
C ILE A 450 -41.68 42.59 38.96
N ALA A 451 -42.42 41.48 39.12
CA ALA A 451 -43.71 41.46 39.79
C ALA A 451 -43.59 41.80 41.29
N ARG A 452 -42.60 41.21 41.99
CA ARG A 452 -42.30 41.54 43.39
C ARG A 452 -41.89 42.99 43.58
N ASP A 453 -41.12 43.57 42.65
CA ASP A 453 -40.72 44.98 42.72
C ASP A 453 -41.92 45.91 42.50
N LYS A 454 -42.84 45.55 41.58
CA LYS A 454 -44.12 46.25 41.41
C LYS A 454 -45.01 46.17 42.65
N GLU A 455 -45.06 45.03 43.34
CA GLU A 455 -45.81 44.89 44.61
C GLU A 455 -45.20 45.69 45.76
N LYS A 456 -43.85 45.72 45.88
CA LYS A 456 -43.18 46.62 46.83
C LYS A 456 -43.48 48.09 46.55
N HIS A 457 -43.54 48.48 45.28
CA HIS A 457 -43.94 49.84 44.89
C HIS A 457 -45.43 50.14 45.16
N LYS A 458 -46.32 49.14 45.13
CA LYS A 458 -47.75 49.31 45.48
C LYS A 458 -48.01 49.36 46.99
N ASN A 459 -47.26 48.60 47.79
CA ASN A 459 -47.42 48.56 49.26
C ASN A 459 -46.57 49.61 50.00
N GLY A 460 -45.77 50.40 49.28
CA GLY A 460 -44.94 51.48 49.83
C GLY A 460 -45.35 52.86 49.32
N THR A 461 -46.44 53.41 49.85
CA THR A 461 -46.66 54.87 49.85
C THR A 461 -46.71 55.38 51.29
N LYS A 462 -45.52 55.63 51.84
CA LYS A 462 -45.22 56.84 52.64
C LYS A 462 -43.70 57.05 52.65
N GLY A 463 -43.29 58.01 51.83
CA GLY A 463 -42.07 58.82 51.88
C GLY A 463 -40.72 58.13 52.18
N GLU A 464 -39.85 58.06 51.17
CA GLU A 464 -38.63 58.90 51.11
C GLU A 464 -37.81 58.60 49.85
N ARG A 465 -37.16 59.66 49.32
CA ARG A 465 -36.28 59.65 48.15
C ARG A 465 -35.09 58.72 48.36
N ILE A 466 -34.80 57.81 47.42
CA ILE A 466 -33.42 57.37 47.16
C ILE A 466 -33.18 57.25 45.65
N ARG A 467 -32.08 57.87 45.22
CA ARG A 467 -31.52 57.88 43.85
C ARG A 467 -31.37 56.46 43.32
N ALA A 468 -31.81 56.23 42.08
CA ALA A 468 -31.43 55.07 41.29
C ALA A 468 -29.90 55.08 41.10
N ALA A 469 -29.21 54.23 41.86
CA ALA A 469 -27.82 53.90 41.63
C ALA A 469 -27.74 52.80 40.57
N SER A 470 -27.10 53.16 39.47
CA SER A 470 -26.15 52.34 38.70
C SER A 470 -26.43 50.85 38.56
N PHE A 471 -26.70 50.46 37.31
CA PHE A 471 -26.17 49.23 36.72
C PHE A 471 -24.71 48.98 37.16
N CYS A 472 -24.35 47.70 37.28
CA CYS A 472 -23.00 47.17 37.61
C CYS A 472 -22.66 47.08 39.10
N GLN A 473 -22.98 45.94 39.72
CA GLN A 473 -22.04 45.15 40.53
C GLN A 473 -22.76 43.90 41.06
N PHE A 474 -22.59 42.78 40.37
CA PHE A 474 -22.71 41.47 41.00
C PHE A 474 -21.39 40.76 40.76
N ASP A 475 -20.48 40.88 41.72
CA ASP A 475 -19.40 39.93 41.84
C ASP A 475 -19.02 39.67 43.30
N ARG A 476 -18.88 38.38 43.60
CA ARG A 476 -18.30 37.69 44.78
C ARG A 476 -19.00 37.74 46.15
N SER A 477 -19.52 36.58 46.58
CA SER A 477 -18.74 35.59 47.35
C SER A 477 -19.63 34.63 48.18
N GLN A 478 -19.67 33.34 47.82
CA GLN A 478 -19.67 32.27 48.83
C GLN A 478 -18.86 31.08 48.31
N LYS A 479 -17.83 30.71 49.08
CA LYS A 479 -16.94 29.58 48.85
C LYS A 479 -17.69 28.26 49.04
N GLY A 480 -17.56 27.35 48.07
CA GLY A 480 -17.97 25.95 48.15
C GLY A 480 -17.38 25.18 46.97
N SER A 481 -16.30 24.44 47.24
CA SER A 481 -15.54 23.51 46.40
C SER A 481 -16.23 22.97 45.13
N CYS A 482 -15.69 23.31 43.95
CA CYS A 482 -15.75 22.47 42.75
C CYS A 482 -14.44 22.59 41.97
N ALA A 483 -13.83 21.44 41.71
CA ALA A 483 -12.60 21.28 40.93
C ALA A 483 -12.76 21.85 39.52
N SER A 484 -11.77 22.62 39.08
CA SER A 484 -11.69 23.17 37.73
C SER A 484 -11.33 22.08 36.72
N PHE A 485 -12.32 21.61 35.96
CA PHE A 485 -12.10 20.96 34.67
C PHE A 485 -11.89 22.06 33.63
N SER A 486 -10.61 22.41 33.40
CA SER A 486 -10.18 23.27 32.30
C SER A 486 -10.25 22.47 31.00
N SER A 487 -11.36 22.61 30.28
CA SER A 487 -11.44 22.25 28.86
C SER A 487 -10.90 23.42 28.04
N GLN A 488 -9.59 23.38 27.74
CA GLN A 488 -9.05 24.16 26.63
C GLN A 488 -9.60 23.55 25.34
N HIS A 489 -10.53 24.26 24.71
CA HIS A 489 -10.77 24.12 23.27
C HIS A 489 -9.53 24.67 22.55
N THR A 490 -8.58 23.80 22.32
CA THR A 490 -7.64 23.93 21.20
C THR A 490 -8.39 23.52 19.94
N GLU A 491 -8.65 24.48 19.06
CA GLU A 491 -8.85 24.17 17.65
C GLU A 491 -7.56 23.47 17.14
N VAL A 492 -7.71 22.20 16.76
CA VAL A 492 -6.73 21.38 16.02
C VAL A 492 -7.42 20.82 14.80
#